data_AF-A0A254RXD6-F1
#
_entry.id   AF-A0A254RXD6-F1
#
_cell.length_a   1.000
_cell.length_b   1.000
_cell.length_c   1.000
_cell.angle_alpha   90.00
_cell.angle_beta   90.00
_cell.angle_gamma   90.00
#
_symmetry.space_group_name_H-M   'P 1'
#
loop_
_entity.id
_entity.type
_entity.pdbx_description
1 polymer ?
#
loop_
_entity_poly.entity_id
_entity_poly.type
_entity_poly.pdbx_seq_one_letter_code
_entity_poly.pdbx_strand_id
1 'polypeptide(L)'
;MNILNYRENDIYHRVGDDLPLDVLIVGATGAGKSTLVNALMSKPVAKVGTGVDPETMEVSQHSLSNRFRVWDTPGLGDSTAADARHKRKLVDSLLKTYKKGNKLCLFMDLVLVVLEGGIRDMGSCYSLLNEVVVPNIERDRILVAINQADVAMKGMHWDYANNRPDAELNSFLRDKAESVKRRVYEATGVSIRTPVCFSAETGYNVQAVIDAVVAQIPCYRPPANCA
;
A
#
# COMPACT_ATOMS: atom_id res chain seq x y z
N MET A 1 -14.44 -8.71 -13.99
CA MET A 1 -14.83 -8.96 -12.58
C MET A 1 -14.86 -7.63 -11.87
N ASN A 2 -15.93 -7.31 -11.14
CA ASN A 2 -16.07 -5.99 -10.50
C ASN A 2 -15.32 -5.98 -9.16
N ILE A 3 -14.13 -5.36 -9.13
CA ILE A 3 -13.29 -5.25 -7.92
C ILE A 3 -13.98 -4.39 -6.85
N LEU A 4 -14.89 -3.49 -7.25
CA LEU A 4 -15.54 -2.54 -6.33
C LEU A 4 -16.29 -3.23 -5.17
N ASN A 5 -16.89 -4.40 -5.42
CA ASN A 5 -17.62 -5.16 -4.39
C ASN A 5 -16.87 -6.45 -3.96
N TYR A 6 -15.62 -6.63 -4.42
CA TYR A 6 -14.82 -7.80 -4.06
C TYR A 6 -14.53 -7.78 -2.56
N ARG A 7 -14.86 -8.89 -1.87
CA ARG A 7 -14.69 -9.07 -0.41
C ARG A 7 -15.48 -8.06 0.46
N GLU A 8 -16.51 -7.42 -0.08
CA GLU A 8 -17.30 -6.43 0.68
C GLU A 8 -17.94 -7.04 1.94
N ASN A 9 -18.47 -8.26 1.85
CA ASN A 9 -19.02 -8.98 3.00
C ASN A 9 -17.96 -9.32 4.05
N ASP A 10 -16.75 -9.73 3.62
CA ASP A 10 -15.64 -10.00 4.55
C ASP A 10 -15.23 -8.73 5.30
N ILE A 11 -15.16 -7.59 4.58
CA ILE A 11 -14.87 -6.29 5.17
C ILE A 11 -15.96 -5.90 6.17
N TYR A 12 -17.23 -6.04 5.80
CA TYR A 12 -18.37 -5.75 6.68
C TYR A 12 -18.30 -6.56 7.99
N HIS A 13 -18.06 -7.86 7.91
CA HIS A 13 -17.99 -8.72 9.09
C HIS A 13 -16.76 -8.45 9.98
N ARG A 14 -15.64 -7.99 9.40
CA ARG A 14 -14.40 -7.74 10.15
C ARG A 14 -14.34 -6.36 10.78
N VAL A 15 -14.77 -5.32 10.06
CA VAL A 15 -14.78 -3.94 10.58
C VAL A 15 -15.91 -3.75 11.58
N GLY A 16 -17.05 -4.43 11.39
CA GLY A 16 -18.15 -4.48 12.34
C GLY A 16 -18.93 -3.17 12.55
N ASP A 17 -18.53 -2.09 11.87
CA ASP A 17 -19.09 -0.74 12.01
C ASP A 17 -19.77 -0.26 10.70
N ASP A 18 -20.63 0.77 10.82
CA ASP A 18 -21.12 1.56 9.67
C ASP A 18 -20.05 2.43 9.00
N LEU A 19 -18.80 2.35 9.47
CA LEU A 19 -17.67 3.05 8.88
C LEU A 19 -16.97 2.16 7.85
N PRO A 20 -16.52 2.73 6.72
CA PRO A 20 -15.74 1.98 5.74
C PRO A 20 -14.34 1.68 6.27
N LEU A 21 -13.73 0.61 5.78
CA LEU A 21 -12.30 0.33 5.93
C LEU A 21 -11.48 1.46 5.31
N ASP A 22 -10.54 2.04 6.07
CA ASP A 22 -9.67 3.13 5.63
C ASP A 22 -8.22 2.64 5.49
N VAL A 23 -7.72 2.56 4.25
CA VAL A 23 -6.34 2.12 3.96
C VAL A 23 -5.52 3.26 3.39
N LEU A 24 -4.39 3.57 4.03
CA LEU A 24 -3.42 4.55 3.54
C LEU A 24 -2.41 3.87 2.61
N ILE A 25 -2.26 4.35 1.37
CA ILE A 25 -1.26 3.84 0.42
C ILE A 25 -0.05 4.77 0.43
N VAL A 26 1.12 4.21 0.72
CA VAL A 26 2.39 4.96 0.79
C VAL A 26 3.47 4.28 -0.03
N GLY A 27 4.48 5.02 -0.47
CA GLY A 27 5.56 4.51 -1.31
C GLY A 27 6.23 5.61 -2.11
N ALA A 28 7.36 5.31 -2.73
CA ALA A 28 8.12 6.27 -3.53
C ALA A 28 7.31 6.87 -4.71
N THR A 29 7.73 8.01 -5.23
CA THR A 29 7.27 8.51 -6.54
C THR A 29 7.54 7.44 -7.60
N GLY A 30 6.61 7.20 -8.52
CA GLY A 30 6.73 6.16 -9.55
C GLY A 30 6.35 4.74 -9.11
N ALA A 31 6.19 4.43 -7.81
CA ALA A 31 5.85 3.07 -7.35
C ALA A 31 4.47 2.55 -7.81
N GLY A 32 3.65 3.39 -8.46
CA GLY A 32 2.36 3.02 -9.03
C GLY A 32 1.19 2.99 -8.04
N LYS A 33 1.23 3.84 -7.00
CA LYS A 33 0.14 4.01 -6.01
C LYS A 33 -1.17 4.44 -6.67
N SER A 34 -1.14 5.52 -7.45
CA SER A 34 -2.29 6.04 -8.19
C SER A 34 -2.77 5.07 -9.28
N THR A 35 -1.85 4.34 -9.93
CA THR A 35 -2.20 3.26 -10.86
C THR A 35 -2.94 2.13 -10.15
N LEU A 36 -2.51 1.73 -8.94
CA LEU A 36 -3.24 0.76 -8.13
C LEU A 36 -4.65 1.27 -7.79
N VAL A 37 -4.81 2.53 -7.39
CA VAL A 37 -6.15 3.11 -7.14
C VAL A 37 -7.04 2.99 -8.38
N ASN A 38 -6.52 3.32 -9.56
CA ASN A 38 -7.27 3.20 -10.81
C ASN A 38 -7.64 1.75 -11.15
N ALA A 39 -6.72 0.81 -10.93
CA ALA A 39 -6.98 -0.62 -11.11
C ALA A 39 -8.09 -1.12 -10.16
N LEU A 40 -8.06 -0.70 -8.90
CA LEU A 40 -9.10 -1.04 -7.91
C LEU A 40 -10.45 -0.42 -8.26
N MET A 41 -10.45 0.79 -8.78
CA MET A 41 -11.66 1.50 -9.18
C MET A 41 -12.24 1.03 -10.52
N SER A 42 -11.46 0.28 -11.31
CA SER A 42 -11.80 -0.05 -12.70
C SER A 42 -12.10 1.17 -13.58
N LYS A 43 -11.56 2.35 -13.22
CA LYS A 43 -11.66 3.62 -13.95
C LYS A 43 -10.55 4.60 -13.54
N PRO A 44 -10.12 5.51 -14.44
CA PRO A 44 -9.08 6.48 -14.15
C PRO A 44 -9.62 7.63 -13.27
N VAL A 45 -9.54 7.48 -11.95
CA VAL A 45 -9.98 8.49 -10.97
C VAL A 45 -8.83 9.21 -10.27
N ALA A 46 -7.67 8.57 -10.16
CA ALA A 46 -6.43 9.14 -9.68
C ALA A 46 -5.60 9.57 -10.89
N LYS A 47 -5.02 10.78 -10.81
CA LYS A 47 -4.11 11.26 -11.86
C LYS A 47 -2.83 10.41 -11.83
N VAL A 48 -2.45 9.89 -12.99
CA VAL A 48 -1.20 9.14 -13.19
C VAL A 48 -0.38 9.91 -14.20
N GLY A 49 0.86 10.23 -13.85
CA GLY A 49 1.80 10.94 -14.71
C GLY A 49 2.91 10.02 -15.17
N THR A 50 3.39 10.21 -16.39
CA THR A 50 4.57 9.56 -16.95
C THR A 50 5.83 10.41 -16.81
N GLY A 51 5.73 11.57 -16.14
CA GLY A 51 6.83 12.51 -15.92
C GLY A 51 7.68 12.16 -14.70
N VAL A 52 8.78 12.90 -14.52
CA VAL A 52 9.67 12.77 -13.34
C VAL A 52 9.14 13.50 -12.11
N ASP A 53 8.15 14.37 -12.27
CA ASP A 53 7.53 15.12 -11.18
C ASP A 53 6.32 14.36 -10.58
N PRO A 54 6.06 14.43 -9.27
CA PRO A 54 4.86 13.88 -8.68
C PRO A 54 3.60 14.58 -9.17
N GLU A 55 2.64 13.80 -9.63
CA GLU A 55 1.30 14.31 -9.94
C GLU A 55 0.44 14.49 -8.68
N THR A 56 0.64 13.63 -7.67
CA THR A 56 -0.12 13.67 -6.42
C THR A 56 0.61 14.58 -5.43
N MET A 57 0.10 15.79 -5.25
CA MET A 57 0.70 16.82 -4.38
C MET A 57 0.08 16.88 -2.96
N GLU A 58 -1.10 16.25 -2.80
CA GLU A 58 -1.85 16.15 -1.54
C GLU A 58 -2.47 14.77 -1.37
N VAL A 59 -2.77 14.39 -0.13
CA VAL A 59 -3.42 13.11 0.16
C VAL A 59 -4.83 13.14 -0.41
N SER A 60 -5.12 12.22 -1.32
CA SER A 60 -6.41 12.12 -2.02
C SER A 60 -7.20 10.91 -1.52
N GLN A 61 -8.49 11.10 -1.25
CA GLN A 61 -9.39 10.06 -0.79
C GLN A 61 -10.20 9.49 -1.95
N HIS A 62 -10.25 8.16 -2.06
CA HIS A 62 -11.03 7.44 -3.06
C HIS A 62 -11.90 6.38 -2.39
N SER A 63 -13.22 6.48 -2.54
CA SER A 63 -14.15 5.45 -2.09
C SER A 63 -14.26 4.36 -3.15
N LEU A 64 -13.73 3.17 -2.86
CA LEU A 64 -13.87 1.99 -3.71
C LEU A 64 -15.29 1.40 -3.60
N SER A 65 -15.86 1.45 -2.41
CA SER A 65 -17.26 1.11 -2.14
C SER A 65 -17.77 1.90 -0.94
N ASN A 66 -19.01 1.64 -0.53
CA ASN A 66 -19.55 2.18 0.73
C ASN A 66 -18.81 1.64 1.96
N ARG A 67 -18.04 0.56 1.81
CA ARG A 67 -17.35 -0.14 2.91
C ARG A 67 -15.83 -0.10 2.80
N PHE A 68 -15.27 0.47 1.74
CA PHE A 68 -13.81 0.51 1.54
C PHE A 68 -13.37 1.84 0.91
N ARG A 69 -12.48 2.55 1.61
CA ARG A 69 -11.82 3.78 1.19
C ARG A 69 -10.30 3.61 1.18
N VAL A 70 -9.70 4.24 0.19
CA VAL A 70 -8.26 4.28 -0.01
C VAL A 70 -7.79 5.73 0.01
N TRP A 71 -6.67 5.97 0.67
CA TRP A 71 -6.03 7.28 0.77
C TRP A 71 -4.69 7.23 0.02
N ASP A 72 -4.65 7.83 -1.18
CA ASP A 72 -3.46 7.92 -2.01
C ASP A 72 -2.60 9.10 -1.58
N THR A 73 -1.30 8.88 -1.38
CA THR A 73 -0.39 9.92 -0.87
C THR A 73 0.59 10.37 -1.95
N PRO A 74 1.13 11.59 -1.84
CA PRO A 74 2.32 11.97 -2.59
C PRO A 74 3.43 10.93 -2.44
N GLY A 75 4.22 10.74 -3.50
CA GLY A 75 5.44 9.96 -3.42
C GLY A 75 6.51 10.66 -2.58
N LEU A 76 7.46 9.86 -2.09
CA LEU A 76 8.74 10.36 -1.59
C LEU A 76 9.80 10.12 -2.66
N GLY A 77 10.75 11.03 -2.81
CA GLY A 77 11.89 10.86 -3.72
C GLY A 77 12.18 12.00 -4.68
N ASP A 78 11.56 13.18 -4.53
CA ASP A 78 11.75 14.28 -5.49
C ASP A 78 12.82 15.28 -5.01
N SER A 79 12.78 15.69 -3.74
CA SER A 79 13.82 16.51 -3.10
C SER A 79 13.77 16.39 -1.58
N THR A 80 14.91 16.58 -0.91
CA THR A 80 15.03 16.43 0.57
C THR A 80 14.07 17.33 1.36
N ALA A 81 13.81 18.56 0.90
CA ALA A 81 12.88 19.47 1.56
C ALA A 81 11.41 19.07 1.35
N ALA A 82 11.05 18.63 0.13
CA ALA A 82 9.71 18.12 -0.18
C ALA A 82 9.44 16.82 0.60
N ASP A 83 10.43 15.93 0.67
CA ASP A 83 10.35 14.67 1.40
C ASP A 83 10.11 14.88 2.89
N ALA A 84 10.79 15.84 3.53
CA ALA A 84 10.55 16.15 4.94
C ALA A 84 9.10 16.62 5.19
N ARG A 85 8.55 17.47 4.30
CA ARG A 85 7.15 17.91 4.37
C ARG A 85 6.18 16.75 4.14
N HIS A 86 6.44 15.88 3.16
CA HIS A 86 5.62 14.72 2.86
C HIS A 86 5.64 13.70 4.02
N LYS A 87 6.82 13.39 4.58
CA LYS A 87 6.94 12.54 5.78
C LYS A 87 6.11 13.08 6.94
N ARG A 88 6.15 14.40 7.22
CA ARG A 88 5.31 15.00 8.27
C ARG A 88 3.82 14.83 8.01
N LYS A 89 3.34 15.09 6.78
CA LYS A 89 1.93 14.88 6.41
C LYS A 89 1.51 13.41 6.56
N LEU A 90 2.40 12.47 6.26
CA LEU A 90 2.17 11.04 6.46
C LEU A 90 2.02 10.71 7.94
N VAL A 91 2.92 11.20 8.80
CA VAL A 91 2.80 11.06 10.26
C VAL A 91 1.47 11.63 10.76
N ASP A 92 1.11 12.85 10.35
CA ASP A 92 -0.16 13.49 10.72
C ASP A 92 -1.37 12.64 10.29
N SER A 93 -1.29 11.97 9.12
CA SER A 93 -2.35 11.09 8.62
C SER A 93 -2.44 9.77 9.39
N LEU A 94 -1.30 9.19 9.77
CA LEU A 94 -1.22 7.95 10.56
C LEU A 94 -1.74 8.15 11.99
N LEU A 95 -1.42 9.29 12.59
CA LEU A 95 -1.80 9.65 13.95
C LEU A 95 -3.17 10.34 14.03
N LYS A 96 -3.83 10.58 12.89
CA LYS A 96 -5.17 11.18 12.87
C LYS A 96 -6.15 10.32 13.67
N THR A 97 -6.87 10.94 14.58
CA THR A 97 -7.86 10.27 15.44
C THR A 97 -9.27 10.78 15.19
N TYR A 98 -10.27 9.99 15.58
CA TYR A 98 -11.66 10.42 15.68
C TYR A 98 -12.31 9.89 16.98
N LYS A 99 -13.37 10.55 17.43
CA LYS A 99 -14.14 10.10 18.60
C LYS A 99 -15.29 9.19 18.17
N LYS A 100 -15.41 8.03 18.82
CA LYS A 100 -16.55 7.11 18.72
C LYS A 100 -17.13 6.90 20.11
N GLY A 101 -18.22 7.60 20.42
CA GLY A 101 -18.70 7.72 21.80
C GLY A 101 -17.62 8.30 22.71
N ASN A 102 -17.26 7.58 23.77
CA ASN A 102 -16.21 7.98 24.72
C ASN A 102 -14.80 7.49 24.36
N LYS A 103 -14.63 6.79 23.23
CA LYS A 103 -13.33 6.26 22.81
C LYS A 103 -12.70 7.16 21.74
N LEU A 104 -11.39 7.39 21.86
CA LEU A 104 -10.58 7.96 20.80
C LEU A 104 -10.00 6.80 19.98
N CYS A 105 -10.20 6.81 18.66
CA CYS A 105 -9.76 5.75 17.76
C CYS A 105 -8.85 6.34 16.69
N LEU A 106 -7.87 5.55 16.22
CA LEU A 106 -7.11 5.91 15.03
C LEU A 106 -8.01 5.88 13.80
N PHE A 107 -7.80 6.83 12.89
CA PHE A 107 -8.63 7.00 11.71
C PHE A 107 -8.30 5.99 10.61
N MET A 108 -7.01 5.77 10.35
CA MET A 108 -6.56 4.79 9.36
C MET A 108 -6.63 3.39 9.97
N ASP A 109 -7.17 2.41 9.26
CA ASP A 109 -7.19 1.03 9.72
C ASP A 109 -5.87 0.31 9.40
N LEU A 110 -5.34 0.54 8.20
CA LEU A 110 -4.15 -0.14 7.67
C LEU A 110 -3.28 0.80 6.85
N VAL A 111 -2.00 0.43 6.70
CA VAL A 111 -1.07 1.06 5.75
C VAL A 111 -0.61 0.03 4.73
N LEU A 112 -0.79 0.33 3.46
CA LEU A 112 -0.25 -0.44 2.33
C LEU A 112 0.99 0.29 1.78
N VAL A 113 2.16 -0.27 2.04
CA VAL A 113 3.44 0.20 1.52
C VAL A 113 3.68 -0.46 0.16
N VAL A 114 3.68 0.36 -0.90
CA VAL A 114 3.89 -0.09 -2.28
C VAL A 114 5.35 0.13 -2.66
N LEU A 115 6.02 -0.97 -3.01
CA LEU A 115 7.39 -1.02 -3.50
C LEU A 115 7.40 -1.31 -5.00
N GLU A 116 8.47 -0.93 -5.69
CA GLU A 116 8.65 -1.24 -7.10
C GLU A 116 9.44 -2.54 -7.33
N GLY A 117 8.97 -3.38 -8.27
CA GLY A 117 9.57 -4.67 -8.62
C GLY A 117 10.93 -4.58 -9.33
N GLY A 118 11.18 -3.53 -10.12
CA GLY A 118 12.43 -3.36 -10.87
C GLY A 118 13.58 -2.71 -10.08
N ILE A 119 13.26 -1.95 -9.04
CA ILE A 119 14.27 -1.17 -8.30
C ILE A 119 15.20 -2.08 -7.49
N ARG A 120 16.51 -1.85 -7.66
CA ARG A 120 17.58 -2.50 -6.88
C ARG A 120 17.92 -1.73 -5.60
N ASP A 121 17.92 -0.40 -5.66
CA ASP A 121 18.17 0.48 -4.52
C ASP A 121 16.85 0.89 -3.85
N MET A 122 16.60 0.33 -2.67
CA MET A 122 15.36 0.58 -1.94
C MET A 122 15.55 1.57 -0.78
N GLY A 123 16.61 2.37 -0.80
CA GLY A 123 16.93 3.34 0.27
C GLY A 123 15.76 4.24 0.67
N SER A 124 15.10 4.89 -0.31
CA SER A 124 13.98 5.80 -0.05
C SER A 124 12.74 5.09 0.51
N CYS A 125 12.43 3.89 0.00
CA CYS A 125 11.31 3.09 0.49
C CYS A 125 11.56 2.53 1.90
N TYR A 126 12.79 2.10 2.19
CA TYR A 126 13.15 1.68 3.55
C TYR A 126 13.17 2.86 4.52
N SER A 127 13.63 4.04 4.10
CA SER A 127 13.54 5.26 4.90
C SER A 127 12.08 5.56 5.26
N LEU A 128 11.16 5.52 4.28
CA LEU A 128 9.72 5.69 4.55
C LEU A 128 9.20 4.65 5.56
N LEU A 129 9.48 3.37 5.31
CA LEU A 129 8.96 2.31 6.15
C LEU A 129 9.52 2.40 7.58
N ASN A 130 10.83 2.58 7.72
CA ASN A 130 11.54 2.49 8.99
C ASN A 130 11.43 3.77 9.82
N GLU A 131 11.42 4.94 9.18
CA GLU A 131 11.38 6.24 9.88
C GLU A 131 9.96 6.77 10.09
N VAL A 132 9.00 6.36 9.25
CA VAL A 132 7.63 6.91 9.27
C VAL A 132 6.60 5.84 9.61
N VAL A 133 6.54 4.74 8.86
CA VAL A 133 5.44 3.78 9.02
C VAL A 133 5.60 3.00 10.32
N VAL A 134 6.69 2.25 10.49
CA VAL A 134 6.93 1.37 11.63
C VAL A 134 6.86 2.09 12.99
N PRO A 135 7.40 3.32 13.15
CA PRO A 135 7.31 4.02 14.43
C PRO A 135 5.91 4.54 14.78
N ASN A 136 5.00 4.70 13.79
CA ASN A 136 3.73 5.40 13.97
C ASN A 136 2.49 4.51 13.78
N ILE A 137 2.66 3.22 13.47
CA ILE A 137 1.54 2.26 13.38
C ILE A 137 1.95 0.87 13.88
N GLU A 138 1.00 0.15 14.48
CA GLU A 138 1.21 -1.22 14.94
C GLU A 138 1.57 -2.16 13.78
N ARG A 139 2.53 -3.06 14.02
CA ARG A 139 3.08 -3.98 13.00
C ARG A 139 2.03 -4.78 12.23
N ASP A 140 0.96 -5.22 12.89
CA ASP A 140 -0.05 -6.09 12.29
C ASP A 140 -0.92 -5.34 11.26
N ARG A 141 -0.86 -4.00 11.29
CA ARG A 141 -1.56 -3.07 10.39
C ARG A 141 -0.68 -2.58 9.23
N ILE A 142 0.53 -3.08 9.13
CA ILE A 142 1.46 -2.79 8.03
C ILE A 142 1.36 -3.90 6.98
N LEU A 143 1.00 -3.52 5.76
CA LEU A 143 1.04 -4.36 4.57
C LEU A 143 2.12 -3.86 3.64
N VAL A 144 2.81 -4.77 2.98
CA VAL A 144 3.78 -4.44 1.94
C VAL A 144 3.40 -5.19 0.67
N ALA A 145 3.42 -4.49 -0.45
CA ALA A 145 3.17 -5.07 -1.76
C ALA A 145 4.22 -4.56 -2.76
N ILE A 146 4.61 -5.42 -3.70
CA ILE A 146 5.62 -5.13 -4.73
C ILE A 146 4.89 -5.02 -6.06
N ASN A 147 4.73 -3.80 -6.55
CA ASN A 147 4.11 -3.49 -7.83
C ASN A 147 5.09 -3.67 -9.00
N GLN A 148 4.62 -3.46 -10.23
CA GLN A 148 5.41 -3.52 -11.46
C GLN A 148 6.09 -4.90 -11.65
N ALA A 149 5.41 -5.97 -11.26
CA ALA A 149 5.89 -7.34 -11.43
C ALA A 149 6.17 -7.68 -12.90
N ASP A 150 5.41 -7.10 -13.82
CA ASP A 150 5.52 -7.26 -15.27
C ASP A 150 6.83 -6.73 -15.85
N VAL A 151 7.39 -5.68 -15.26
CA VAL A 151 8.65 -5.07 -15.72
C VAL A 151 9.81 -5.28 -14.75
N ALA A 152 9.64 -6.09 -13.70
CA ALA A 152 10.63 -6.27 -12.65
C ALA A 152 11.99 -6.81 -13.16
N MET A 153 11.97 -7.66 -14.19
CA MET A 153 13.16 -8.10 -14.93
C MET A 153 13.27 -7.42 -16.30
N LYS A 154 13.02 -6.10 -16.34
CA LYS A 154 13.01 -5.29 -17.57
C LYS A 154 12.03 -5.80 -18.63
N GLY A 155 10.91 -6.37 -18.20
CA GLY A 155 9.90 -6.98 -19.08
C GLY A 155 10.25 -8.38 -19.59
N MET A 156 11.46 -8.87 -19.31
CA MET A 156 11.81 -10.26 -19.63
C MET A 156 10.99 -11.21 -18.75
N HIS A 157 10.74 -12.42 -19.26
CA HIS A 157 10.08 -13.49 -18.51
C HIS A 157 8.62 -13.19 -18.13
N TRP A 158 8.03 -12.15 -18.74
CA TRP A 158 6.59 -11.89 -18.69
C TRP A 158 5.88 -12.54 -19.87
N ASP A 159 4.90 -13.38 -19.59
CA ASP A 159 4.00 -13.95 -20.57
C ASP A 159 2.85 -12.97 -20.82
N TYR A 160 3.00 -12.14 -21.86
CA TYR A 160 1.99 -11.16 -22.26
C TYR A 160 0.67 -11.80 -22.71
N ALA A 161 0.70 -13.03 -23.26
CA ALA A 161 -0.51 -13.69 -23.74
C ALA A 161 -1.38 -14.17 -22.57
N ASN A 162 -0.75 -14.64 -21.49
CA ASN A 162 -1.47 -15.14 -20.30
C ASN A 162 -1.45 -14.16 -19.12
N ASN A 163 -0.89 -12.96 -19.29
CA ASN A 163 -0.78 -11.92 -18.27
C ASN A 163 -0.18 -12.40 -16.95
N ARG A 164 0.97 -13.07 -17.03
CA ARG A 164 1.61 -13.67 -15.86
C ARG A 164 3.13 -13.79 -16.03
N PRO A 165 3.89 -13.84 -14.93
CA PRO A 165 5.30 -14.20 -14.98
C PRO A 165 5.50 -15.68 -15.33
N ASP A 166 6.60 -16.00 -16.02
CA ASP A 166 7.07 -17.37 -16.17
C ASP A 166 7.73 -17.90 -14.88
N ALA A 167 8.32 -19.08 -14.91
CA ALA A 167 8.96 -19.69 -13.74
C ALA A 167 10.14 -18.87 -13.18
N GLU A 168 10.94 -18.25 -14.05
CA GLU A 168 12.13 -17.48 -13.67
C GLU A 168 11.73 -16.18 -13.00
N LEU A 169 10.83 -15.41 -13.62
CA LEU A 169 10.31 -14.17 -13.01
C LEU A 169 9.53 -14.45 -11.72
N ASN A 170 8.79 -15.56 -11.64
CA ASN A 170 8.16 -15.98 -10.39
C ASN A 170 9.16 -16.29 -9.27
N SER A 171 10.32 -16.87 -9.59
CA SER A 171 11.37 -17.11 -8.59
C SER A 171 11.96 -15.78 -8.13
N PHE A 172 12.31 -14.91 -9.08
CA PHE A 172 12.85 -13.58 -8.79
C PHE A 172 11.92 -12.76 -7.89
N LEU A 173 10.62 -12.72 -8.19
CA LEU A 173 9.63 -11.97 -7.40
C LEU A 173 9.48 -12.55 -5.99
N ARG A 174 9.53 -13.89 -5.84
CA ARG A 174 9.48 -14.55 -4.52
C ARG A 174 10.73 -14.23 -3.68
N ASP A 175 11.91 -14.34 -4.27
CA ASP A 175 13.16 -14.02 -3.60
C ASP A 175 13.21 -12.53 -3.20
N LYS A 176 12.67 -11.65 -4.06
CA LYS A 176 12.54 -10.22 -3.75
C LYS A 176 11.60 -9.99 -2.56
N ALA A 177 10.44 -10.64 -2.52
CA ALA A 177 9.50 -10.54 -1.41
C ALA A 177 10.11 -11.00 -0.07
N GLU A 178 10.80 -12.14 -0.06
CA GLU A 178 11.49 -12.63 1.14
C GLU A 178 12.68 -11.74 1.55
N SER A 179 13.41 -11.18 0.58
CA SER A 179 14.46 -10.20 0.84
C SER A 179 13.93 -8.93 1.51
N VAL A 180 12.79 -8.39 1.03
CA VAL A 180 12.10 -7.26 1.67
C VAL A 180 11.76 -7.59 3.11
N LYS A 181 11.02 -8.68 3.34
CA LYS A 181 10.58 -9.10 4.67
C LYS A 181 11.74 -9.21 5.67
N ARG A 182 12.83 -9.85 5.25
CA ARG A 182 14.05 -9.99 6.06
C ARG A 182 14.69 -8.64 6.38
N ARG A 183 14.87 -7.76 5.39
CA ARG A 183 15.51 -6.45 5.60
C ARG A 183 14.69 -5.54 6.52
N VAL A 184 13.36 -5.59 6.43
CA VAL A 184 12.48 -4.85 7.36
C VAL A 184 12.70 -5.33 8.79
N TYR A 185 12.77 -6.64 9.00
CA TYR A 185 13.05 -7.22 10.30
C TYR A 185 14.45 -6.85 10.82
N GLU A 186 15.49 -6.96 9.98
CA GLU A 186 16.86 -6.60 10.32
C GLU A 186 16.99 -5.12 10.73
N ALA A 187 16.27 -4.22 10.06
CA ALA A 187 16.37 -2.78 10.31
C ALA A 187 15.50 -2.28 11.47
N THR A 188 14.38 -2.93 11.75
CA THR A 188 13.36 -2.40 12.69
C THR A 188 12.97 -3.35 13.82
N GLY A 189 13.36 -4.63 13.74
CA GLY A 189 12.86 -5.69 14.61
C GLY A 189 11.41 -6.11 14.35
N VAL A 190 10.73 -5.49 13.38
CA VAL A 190 9.33 -5.77 13.05
C VAL A 190 9.24 -6.83 11.94
N SER A 191 8.54 -7.93 12.24
CA SER A 191 8.19 -8.93 11.24
C SER A 191 6.92 -8.51 10.51
N ILE A 192 6.98 -8.47 9.18
CA ILE A 192 5.83 -8.25 8.30
C ILE A 192 5.43 -9.56 7.60
N ARG A 193 4.22 -9.61 7.04
CA ARG A 193 3.82 -10.70 6.13
C ARG A 193 4.66 -10.64 4.85
N THR A 194 4.78 -11.78 4.16
CA THR A 194 5.48 -11.83 2.87
C THR A 194 4.78 -10.91 1.87
N PRO A 195 5.49 -9.95 1.24
CA PRO A 195 4.88 -9.01 0.31
C PRO A 195 4.19 -9.69 -0.87
N VAL A 196 3.04 -9.14 -1.28
CA VAL A 196 2.34 -9.58 -2.48
C VAL A 196 2.96 -8.92 -3.71
N CYS A 197 3.43 -9.72 -4.66
CA CYS A 197 3.92 -9.22 -5.95
C CYS A 197 2.77 -9.11 -6.95
N PHE A 198 2.61 -7.95 -7.58
CA PHE A 198 1.48 -7.64 -8.47
C PHE A 198 1.88 -6.62 -9.55
N SER A 199 1.01 -6.42 -10.52
CA SER A 199 1.12 -5.33 -11.50
C SER A 199 -0.20 -4.60 -11.61
N ALA A 200 -0.24 -3.35 -11.15
CA ALA A 200 -1.41 -2.49 -11.29
C ALA A 200 -1.73 -2.20 -12.76
N GLU A 201 -0.69 -2.05 -13.59
CA GLU A 201 -0.82 -1.71 -15.02
C GLU A 201 -1.52 -2.82 -15.79
N THR A 202 -1.12 -4.06 -15.55
CA THR A 202 -1.67 -5.23 -16.26
C THR A 202 -2.85 -5.88 -15.52
N GLY A 203 -3.11 -5.47 -14.28
CA GLY A 203 -4.09 -6.10 -13.39
C GLY A 203 -3.63 -7.45 -12.79
N TYR A 204 -2.43 -7.93 -13.09
CA TYR A 204 -1.91 -9.19 -12.55
C TYR A 204 -1.85 -9.14 -11.02
N ASN A 205 -2.49 -10.13 -10.38
CA ASN A 205 -2.46 -10.38 -8.94
C ASN A 205 -2.95 -9.23 -8.04
N VAL A 206 -3.66 -8.23 -8.59
CA VAL A 206 -4.27 -7.14 -7.81
C VAL A 206 -5.27 -7.68 -6.77
N GLN A 207 -5.97 -8.77 -7.08
CA GLN A 207 -6.89 -9.42 -6.13
C GLN A 207 -6.17 -9.93 -4.88
N ALA A 208 -4.97 -10.50 -5.01
CA ALA A 208 -4.19 -10.95 -3.86
C ALA A 208 -3.77 -9.80 -2.94
N VAL A 209 -3.61 -8.58 -3.48
CA VAL A 209 -3.38 -7.38 -2.65
C VAL A 209 -4.61 -7.11 -1.79
N ILE A 210 -5.82 -7.18 -2.36
CA ILE A 210 -7.06 -7.01 -1.59
C ILE A 210 -7.26 -8.15 -0.59
N ASP A 211 -6.96 -9.39 -0.95
CA ASP A 211 -7.01 -10.52 -0.02
C ASP A 211 -6.05 -10.35 1.16
N ALA A 212 -4.85 -9.83 0.92
CA ALA A 212 -3.90 -9.49 1.97
C ALA A 212 -4.44 -8.39 2.89
N VAL A 213 -5.01 -7.31 2.33
CA VAL A 213 -5.68 -6.24 3.08
C VAL A 213 -6.76 -6.81 3.98
N VAL A 214 -7.70 -7.59 3.43
CA VAL A 214 -8.82 -8.19 4.16
C VAL A 214 -8.32 -9.12 5.28
N ALA A 215 -7.28 -9.90 5.00
CA ALA A 215 -6.68 -10.82 5.96
C ALA A 215 -5.91 -10.11 7.10
N GLN A 216 -5.64 -8.81 6.98
CA GLN A 216 -4.98 -7.99 8.02
C GLN A 216 -5.91 -6.96 8.67
N ILE A 217 -7.19 -6.87 8.25
CA ILE A 217 -8.16 -6.01 8.95
C ILE A 217 -8.17 -6.41 10.43
N PRO A 218 -7.88 -5.47 11.35
CA PRO A 218 -7.89 -5.76 12.78
C PRO A 218 -9.31 -6.08 13.24
N CYS A 219 -9.45 -6.99 14.21
CA CYS A 219 -10.76 -7.41 14.73
C CYS A 219 -11.56 -6.26 15.39
N TYR A 220 -10.90 -5.16 15.73
CA TYR A 220 -11.50 -3.91 16.18
C TYR A 220 -10.58 -2.75 15.81
N ARG A 221 -11.15 -1.55 15.59
CA ARG A 221 -10.35 -0.33 15.43
C ARG A 221 -9.57 -0.05 16.72
N PRO A 222 -8.23 -0.05 16.68
CA PRO A 222 -7.45 0.14 17.89
C PRO A 222 -7.76 1.52 18.49
N PRO A 223 -7.87 1.61 19.83
CA PRO A 223 -7.94 2.90 20.49
C PRO A 223 -6.68 3.67 20.13
N ALA A 224 -6.81 4.98 19.94
CA ALA A 224 -5.64 5.83 19.97
C ALA A 224 -5.05 5.70 21.37
N ASN A 225 -3.79 5.26 21.49
CA ASN A 225 -3.12 5.23 22.78
C ASN A 225 -3.20 6.64 23.37
N CYS A 226 -3.74 6.75 24.59
CA CYS A 226 -3.51 7.96 25.37
C CYS A 226 -2.00 8.02 25.58
N ALA A 227 -1.35 9.02 25.01
CA ALA A 227 0.01 9.41 25.41
C ALA A 227 0.02 9.76 26.91
#